data_AF-A0A7J7D4B8-F1
#
_entry.id   AF-A0A7J7D4B8-F1
#
_cell.length_a   1.000
_cell.length_b   1.000
_cell.length_c   1.000
_cell.angle_alpha   90.00
_cell.angle_beta   90.00
_cell.angle_gamma   90.00
#
_symmetry.space_group_name_H-M   'P 1'
#
loop_
_entity.id
_entity.type
_entity.pdbx_description
1 polymer ?
#
loop_
_entity_poly.entity_id
_entity_poly.type
_entity_poly.pdbx_seq_one_letter_code
_entity_poly.pdbx_strand_id
1 'polypeptide(L)'
;MDFTSLESSLIEFRAHANSFLSQYEPLVLVLAPFLTLFVARIIRSFVVSLHDKGLKTILLGFFFTAIKLVPGVKRYIDAEKQKVVDKLQAGSKSKREGWRTELPITGLGIGVIEKLKDEKRNDVVWQGKCSGTVYIGGSESEGHFSLINEACSMIIPESAHSAYDKAAQYFNIKLWRVPVNKEFQADVKAIRRRINRNTILIVGSAPGFPHGIIDPIEELGELAFSSGICLHVDLCLGGFVLPFARKLGFPIPPIDFSVKGVTSISVDVHKYGLAPKGTSVVLYRNHDIRKHQFVAVTEWSGGLYVSPTMAGSRPGSLIAGAWAAMISLGEEGYLENTKAIMEVSKKIEKGIKDIPELHVIGKPDMTIVAFGSNTIDIFEVNDILSSKGWHLNALQRPNSIHICVTLQHVPVIEGFLRDLEESVQKVKENPGPLNGGLAPIYGAAGRMPDRGMVSELLSVDGIVAVSGSCAWGKGMLSLIGSMHN
;
A
#
# COMPACT_ATOMS: atom_id res chain seq x y z
N MET A 1 -13.23 -17.56 -52.33
CA MET A 1 -12.24 -16.56 -52.76
C MET A 1 -11.02 -17.32 -53.21
N ASP A 2 -10.59 -17.09 -54.44
CA ASP A 2 -9.61 -17.91 -55.15
C ASP A 2 -8.19 -17.50 -54.73
N PHE A 3 -7.51 -18.36 -53.97
CA PHE A 3 -6.18 -18.11 -53.38
C PHE A 3 -5.13 -17.77 -54.46
N THR A 4 -5.32 -18.28 -55.68
CA THR A 4 -4.43 -18.05 -56.82
C THR A 4 -4.43 -16.61 -57.33
N SER A 5 -5.58 -15.94 -57.30
CA SER A 5 -5.70 -14.52 -57.72
C SER A 5 -5.09 -13.55 -56.70
N LEU A 6 -5.13 -13.90 -55.42
CA LEU A 6 -4.50 -13.11 -54.36
C LEU A 6 -2.98 -13.24 -54.44
N GLU A 7 -2.49 -14.45 -54.72
CA GLU A 7 -1.06 -14.73 -54.86
C GLU A 7 -0.45 -14.02 -56.07
N SER A 8 -1.13 -14.00 -57.22
CA SER A 8 -0.65 -13.25 -58.40
C SER A 8 -0.62 -11.73 -58.16
N SER A 9 -1.64 -11.19 -57.50
CA SER A 9 -1.70 -9.77 -57.15
C SER A 9 -0.59 -9.36 -56.17
N LEU A 10 -0.26 -10.23 -55.20
CA LEU A 10 0.85 -10.01 -54.27
C LEU A 10 2.22 -10.05 -54.97
N ILE A 11 2.39 -10.91 -55.98
CA ILE A 11 3.62 -10.98 -56.78
C ILE A 11 3.79 -9.72 -57.62
N GLU A 12 2.74 -9.26 -58.32
CA GLU A 12 2.77 -8.01 -59.09
C GLU A 12 3.03 -6.80 -58.20
N PHE A 13 2.38 -6.75 -57.03
CA PHE A 13 2.62 -5.69 -56.05
C PHE A 13 4.07 -5.69 -55.55
N ARG A 14 4.62 -6.87 -55.23
CA ARG A 14 6.02 -7.01 -54.80
C ARG A 14 6.99 -6.57 -55.89
N ALA A 15 6.74 -6.92 -57.15
CA ALA A 15 7.58 -6.52 -58.28
C ALA A 15 7.58 -5.00 -58.47
N HIS A 16 6.40 -4.37 -58.42
CA HIS A 16 6.28 -2.91 -58.47
C HIS A 16 6.95 -2.22 -57.29
N ALA A 17 6.74 -2.73 -56.07
CA ALA A 17 7.38 -2.21 -54.87
C ALA A 17 8.91 -2.30 -54.94
N ASN A 18 9.46 -3.43 -55.37
CA ASN A 18 10.90 -3.60 -55.55
C ASN A 18 11.46 -2.67 -56.63
N SER A 19 10.75 -2.50 -57.76
CA SER A 19 11.16 -1.58 -58.82
C SER A 19 11.08 -0.12 -58.40
N PHE A 20 10.12 0.25 -57.56
CA PHE A 20 10.02 1.60 -57.02
C PHE A 20 11.06 1.85 -55.93
N LEU A 21 11.38 0.85 -55.10
CA LEU A 21 12.33 0.98 -54.00
C LEU A 21 13.79 0.88 -54.46
N SER A 22 14.07 0.27 -55.62
CA SER A 22 15.43 0.13 -56.16
C SER A 22 16.13 1.47 -56.46
N GLN A 23 15.38 2.56 -56.57
CA GLN A 23 15.93 3.92 -56.77
C GLN A 23 16.51 4.54 -55.49
N TYR A 24 16.31 3.91 -54.32
CA TYR A 24 16.80 4.42 -53.03
C TYR A 24 17.95 3.57 -52.50
N GLU A 25 18.88 4.21 -51.78
CA GLU A 25 19.95 3.48 -51.11
C GLU A 25 19.38 2.51 -50.04
N PRO A 26 19.83 1.23 -50.01
CA PRO A 26 19.32 0.24 -49.08
C PRO A 26 19.41 0.65 -47.60
N LEU A 27 20.46 1.39 -47.22
CA LEU A 27 20.64 1.92 -45.87
C LEU A 27 19.55 2.94 -45.51
N VAL A 28 19.15 3.81 -46.44
CA VAL A 28 18.10 4.81 -46.22
C VAL A 28 16.74 4.14 -46.06
N LEU A 29 16.47 3.09 -46.85
CA LEU A 29 15.23 2.30 -46.76
C LEU A 29 15.06 1.59 -45.40
N VAL A 30 16.15 1.29 -44.70
CA VAL A 30 16.12 0.67 -43.37
C VAL A 30 16.16 1.72 -42.26
N LEU A 31 17.05 2.71 -42.38
CA LEU A 31 17.27 3.72 -41.34
C LEU A 31 16.13 4.73 -41.25
N ALA A 32 15.54 5.16 -42.38
CA ALA A 32 14.49 6.17 -42.36
C ALA A 32 13.20 5.68 -41.65
N PRO A 33 12.68 4.46 -41.89
CA PRO A 33 11.57 3.93 -41.12
C PRO A 33 11.91 3.73 -39.64
N PHE A 34 13.12 3.23 -39.34
CA PHE A 34 13.56 3.03 -37.96
C PHE A 34 13.65 4.36 -37.18
N LEU A 35 14.26 5.38 -37.78
CA LEU A 35 14.39 6.71 -37.20
C LEU A 35 13.02 7.39 -37.05
N THR A 36 12.15 7.25 -38.06
CA THR A 36 10.78 7.77 -38.01
C THR A 36 9.98 7.11 -36.88
N LEU A 37 10.11 5.80 -36.71
CA LEU A 37 9.41 5.04 -35.68
C LEU A 37 9.99 5.35 -34.28
N PHE A 38 11.29 5.58 -34.18
CA PHE A 38 11.96 6.04 -32.96
C PHE A 38 11.50 7.44 -32.56
N VAL A 39 11.50 8.40 -33.48
CA VAL A 39 11.00 9.77 -33.24
C VAL A 39 9.52 9.75 -32.89
N ALA A 40 8.69 8.99 -33.61
CA ALA A 40 7.28 8.84 -33.30
C ALA A 40 7.05 8.24 -31.90
N ARG A 41 7.87 7.27 -31.47
CA ARG A 41 7.84 6.73 -30.11
C ARG A 41 8.24 7.76 -29.07
N ILE A 42 9.26 8.57 -29.32
CA ILE A 42 9.67 9.66 -28.42
C ILE A 42 8.54 10.68 -28.28
N ILE A 43 7.98 11.14 -29.40
CA ILE A 43 6.87 12.11 -29.41
C ILE A 43 5.65 11.53 -28.69
N ARG A 44 5.27 10.28 -28.97
CA ARG A 44 4.15 9.61 -28.28
C ARG A 44 4.41 9.50 -26.78
N SER A 45 5.61 9.07 -26.38
CA SER A 45 6.00 8.98 -24.96
C SER A 45 5.93 10.35 -24.27
N PHE A 46 6.40 11.40 -24.95
CA PHE A 46 6.34 12.77 -24.45
C PHE A 46 4.90 13.28 -24.30
N VAL A 47 4.03 13.05 -25.29
CA VAL A 47 2.61 13.42 -25.24
C VAL A 47 1.85 12.64 -24.16
N VAL A 48 2.10 11.34 -24.02
CA VAL A 48 1.49 10.52 -22.95
C VAL A 48 1.96 11.00 -21.58
N SER A 49 3.25 11.30 -21.41
CA SER A 49 3.80 11.84 -20.17
C SER A 49 3.20 13.23 -19.85
N LEU A 50 3.04 14.09 -20.85
CA LEU A 50 2.39 15.40 -20.72
C LEU A 50 0.94 15.29 -20.26
N HIS A 51 0.20 14.34 -20.83
CA HIS A 51 -1.18 14.07 -20.44
C HIS A 51 -1.29 13.46 -19.04
N ASP A 52 -0.36 12.56 -18.67
CA ASP A 52 -0.41 11.85 -17.38
C ASP A 52 0.09 12.69 -16.19
N LYS A 53 1.13 13.51 -16.40
CA LYS A 53 1.83 14.24 -15.31
C LYS A 53 1.64 15.75 -15.36
N GLY A 54 1.20 16.30 -16.50
CA GLY A 54 1.12 17.75 -16.75
C GLY A 54 2.49 18.38 -17.07
N LEU A 55 2.49 19.41 -17.93
CA LEU A 55 3.70 20.12 -18.41
C LEU A 55 4.58 20.67 -17.26
N LYS A 56 3.93 21.19 -16.21
CA LYS A 56 4.61 21.77 -15.04
C LYS A 56 5.48 20.74 -14.32
N THR A 57 4.97 19.53 -14.10
CA THR A 57 5.68 18.44 -13.40
C THR A 57 6.88 17.94 -14.20
N ILE A 58 6.77 17.89 -15.54
CA ILE A 58 7.86 17.48 -16.43
C ILE A 58 8.98 18.52 -16.43
N LEU A 59 8.64 19.81 -16.55
CA LEU A 59 9.62 20.90 -16.52
C LEU A 59 10.33 20.98 -15.16
N LEU A 60 9.60 20.85 -14.05
CA LEU A 60 10.18 20.76 -12.71
C LEU A 60 11.09 19.53 -12.58
N GLY A 61 10.67 18.37 -13.08
CA GLY A 61 11.49 17.16 -13.07
C GLY A 61 12.80 17.35 -13.82
N PHE A 62 12.76 17.87 -15.06
CA PHE A 62 13.95 18.14 -15.86
C PHE A 62 14.86 19.18 -15.20
N PHE A 63 14.28 20.26 -14.66
CA PHE A 63 15.00 21.28 -13.92
C PHE A 63 15.73 20.72 -12.69
N PHE A 64 15.07 19.85 -11.91
CA PHE A 64 15.71 19.19 -10.77
C PHE A 64 16.79 18.19 -11.20
N THR A 65 16.60 17.45 -12.29
CA THR A 65 17.65 16.58 -12.85
C THR A 65 18.86 17.38 -13.32
N ALA A 66 18.64 18.55 -13.95
CA ALA A 66 19.71 19.45 -14.38
C ALA A 66 20.44 20.10 -13.19
N ILE A 67 19.71 20.53 -12.16
CA ILE A 67 20.29 21.06 -10.91
C ILE A 67 21.19 20.03 -10.22
N LYS A 68 20.82 18.74 -10.26
CA LYS A 68 21.65 17.66 -9.70
C LYS A 68 22.98 17.44 -10.42
N LEU A 69 23.12 17.94 -11.64
CA LEU A 69 24.37 17.87 -12.41
C LEU A 69 25.32 19.02 -12.06
N VAL A 70 24.87 20.04 -11.30
CA VAL A 70 25.71 21.17 -10.87
C VAL A 70 26.73 20.70 -9.82
N PRO A 71 28.05 20.89 -10.06
CA PRO A 71 29.08 20.57 -9.08
C PRO A 71 28.87 21.38 -7.79
N GLY A 72 28.63 20.71 -6.67
CA GLY A 72 28.35 21.33 -5.37
C GLY A 72 26.94 21.04 -4.84
N VAL A 73 25.92 21.11 -5.70
CA VAL A 73 24.53 20.78 -5.32
C VAL A 73 24.39 19.29 -5.05
N LYS A 74 25.00 18.44 -5.90
CA LYS A 74 25.07 17.00 -5.66
C LYS A 74 25.73 16.66 -4.31
N ARG A 75 26.86 17.30 -3.99
CA ARG A 75 27.56 17.13 -2.71
C ARG A 75 26.71 17.57 -1.51
N TYR A 76 25.97 18.67 -1.63
CA TYR A 76 25.05 19.12 -0.59
C TYR A 76 23.89 18.15 -0.38
N ILE A 77 23.29 17.68 -1.47
CA ILE A 77 22.22 16.66 -1.43
C ILE A 77 22.73 15.35 -0.82
N ASP A 78 23.92 14.89 -1.20
CA ASP A 78 24.54 13.68 -0.67
C ASP A 78 24.87 13.84 0.82
N ALA A 79 25.34 15.01 1.27
CA ALA A 79 25.59 15.30 2.68
C ALA A 79 24.28 15.31 3.49
N GLU A 80 23.21 15.88 2.96
CA GLU A 80 21.90 15.90 3.64
C GLU A 80 21.26 14.51 3.66
N LYS A 81 21.42 13.72 2.58
CA LYS A 81 21.08 12.29 2.55
C LYS A 81 21.83 11.52 3.63
N GLN A 82 23.14 11.74 3.76
CA GLN A 82 23.95 11.07 4.78
C GLN A 82 23.49 11.42 6.19
N LYS A 83 23.15 12.70 6.49
CA LYS A 83 22.59 13.08 7.79
C LYS A 83 21.27 12.36 8.10
N VAL A 84 20.40 12.17 7.10
CA VAL A 84 19.14 11.43 7.27
C VAL A 84 19.41 9.94 7.51
N VAL A 85 20.32 9.33 6.74
CA VAL A 85 20.76 7.94 6.93
C VAL A 85 21.36 7.74 8.32
N ASP A 86 22.28 8.61 8.74
CA ASP A 86 22.95 8.55 10.04
C ASP A 86 21.93 8.69 11.20
N LYS A 87 20.93 9.58 11.06
CA LYS A 87 19.84 9.72 12.03
C LYS A 87 18.94 8.47 12.09
N LEU A 88 18.59 7.90 10.95
CA LEU A 88 17.79 6.66 10.88
C LEU A 88 18.56 5.46 11.46
N GLN A 89 19.86 5.36 11.19
CA GLN A 89 20.73 4.32 11.76
C GLN A 89 20.98 4.53 13.26
N ALA A 90 21.07 5.78 13.74
CA ALA A 90 21.20 6.09 15.16
C ALA A 90 19.95 5.66 15.96
N GLY A 91 18.75 5.77 15.38
CA GLY A 91 17.50 5.27 15.97
C GLY A 91 17.33 3.75 15.87
N SER A 92 18.01 3.10 14.91
CA SER A 92 17.92 1.67 14.62
C SER A 92 19.16 0.88 15.05
N LYS A 93 19.82 1.26 16.16
CA LYS A 93 20.96 0.53 16.74
C LYS A 93 20.53 -0.85 17.30
N SER A 94 20.13 -1.78 16.43
CA SER A 94 20.48 -3.18 16.65
C SER A 94 21.98 -3.27 16.42
N LYS A 95 22.78 -3.18 17.50
CA LYS A 95 24.19 -3.52 17.39
C LYS A 95 24.26 -4.97 16.92
N ARG A 96 24.99 -5.25 15.84
CA ARG A 96 25.26 -6.63 15.36
C ARG A 96 26.10 -7.46 16.36
N GLU A 97 26.47 -6.88 17.50
CA GLU A 97 27.08 -7.57 18.63
C GLU A 97 26.12 -8.68 19.12
N GLY A 98 26.57 -9.94 19.08
CA GLY A 98 25.80 -11.09 19.55
C GLY A 98 25.03 -11.86 18.48
N TRP A 99 25.10 -11.46 17.21
CA TRP A 99 24.51 -12.23 16.11
C TRP A 99 25.19 -13.59 15.99
N ARG A 100 24.38 -14.66 15.95
CA ARG A 100 24.89 -15.99 15.62
C ARG A 100 25.00 -16.11 14.11
N THR A 101 26.23 -16.26 13.63
CA THR A 101 26.53 -16.46 12.20
C THR A 101 26.68 -17.94 11.84
N GLU A 102 26.66 -18.83 12.84
CA GLU A 102 26.81 -20.27 12.66
C GLU A 102 25.74 -21.04 13.46
N LEU A 103 25.34 -22.20 12.92
CA LEU A 103 24.50 -23.16 13.62
C LEU A 103 25.29 -23.75 14.80
N PRO A 104 24.70 -23.85 16.00
CA PRO A 104 25.39 -24.46 17.12
C PRO A 104 25.64 -25.95 16.84
N ILE A 105 26.86 -26.41 17.10
CA ILE A 105 27.28 -27.81 16.90
C ILE A 105 26.50 -28.77 17.81
N THR A 106 26.06 -28.29 18.97
CA THR A 106 25.25 -29.03 19.93
C THR A 106 23.95 -28.29 20.22
N GLY A 107 22.84 -29.03 20.33
CA GLY A 107 21.55 -28.46 20.73
C GLY A 107 21.65 -27.73 22.07
N LEU A 108 21.08 -26.52 22.13
CA LEU A 108 21.25 -25.60 23.25
C LEU A 108 20.49 -25.98 24.54
N GLY A 109 19.77 -27.12 24.53
CA GLY A 109 18.95 -27.58 25.65
C GLY A 109 17.87 -26.57 26.06
N ILE A 110 17.34 -26.72 27.28
CA ILE A 110 16.24 -25.88 27.80
C ILE A 110 16.71 -24.44 28.09
N GLY A 111 18.00 -24.22 28.35
CA GLY A 111 18.57 -22.89 28.64
C GLY A 111 18.39 -21.87 27.51
N VAL A 112 18.07 -22.32 26.29
CA VAL A 112 17.70 -21.43 25.18
C VAL A 112 16.41 -20.66 25.47
N ILE A 113 15.48 -21.22 26.25
CA ILE A 113 14.22 -20.56 26.59
C ILE A 113 14.48 -19.32 27.45
N GLU A 114 15.41 -19.40 28.42
CA GLU A 114 15.78 -18.24 29.23
C GLU A 114 16.46 -17.16 28.37
N LYS A 115 17.33 -17.55 27.43
CA LYS A 115 17.90 -16.59 26.47
C LYS A 115 16.82 -15.93 25.60
N LEU A 116 15.83 -16.69 25.12
CA LEU A 116 14.72 -16.13 24.36
C LEU A 116 13.82 -15.22 25.20
N LYS A 117 13.65 -15.50 26.50
CA LYS A 117 12.98 -14.60 27.44
C LYS A 117 13.77 -13.32 27.66
N ASP A 118 15.10 -13.41 27.75
CA ASP A 118 15.99 -12.24 27.85
C ASP A 118 15.86 -11.34 26.62
N GLU A 119 15.89 -11.92 25.42
CA GLU A 119 15.68 -11.16 24.19
C GLU A 119 14.27 -10.57 24.13
N LYS A 120 13.24 -11.32 24.52
CA LYS A 120 11.87 -10.81 24.59
C LYS A 120 11.72 -9.65 25.59
N ARG A 121 12.56 -9.55 26.63
CA ARG A 121 12.55 -8.40 27.55
C ARG A 121 13.09 -7.11 26.90
N ASN A 122 13.85 -7.23 25.82
CA ASN A 122 14.31 -6.09 25.03
C ASN A 122 13.20 -5.55 24.11
N ASP A 123 12.14 -6.32 23.86
CA ASP A 123 10.97 -5.82 23.15
C ASP A 123 10.29 -4.72 23.99
N VAL A 124 9.93 -3.60 23.35
CA VAL A 124 9.19 -2.51 24.00
C VAL A 124 7.91 -3.06 24.63
N VAL A 125 7.59 -2.69 25.86
CA VAL A 125 6.35 -3.14 26.53
C VAL A 125 5.15 -2.37 25.97
N TRP A 126 4.27 -3.05 25.22
CA TRP A 126 3.11 -2.42 24.57
C TRP A 126 1.95 -2.26 25.56
N GLN A 127 1.96 -1.22 26.39
CA GLN A 127 0.88 -0.90 27.34
C GLN A 127 -0.27 -0.10 26.70
N GLY A 128 -0.76 -0.55 25.53
CA GLY A 128 -1.87 0.11 24.82
C GLY A 128 -1.57 1.47 24.17
N LYS A 129 -0.29 1.85 24.10
CA LYS A 129 0.18 3.12 23.51
C LYS A 129 0.75 2.99 22.09
N CYS A 130 0.60 1.83 21.45
CA CYS A 130 1.14 1.58 20.12
C CYS A 130 0.01 1.36 19.10
N SER A 131 0.01 2.16 18.03
CA SER A 131 -0.94 2.02 16.92
C SER A 131 -0.57 0.81 16.07
N GLY A 132 -1.37 -0.27 16.17
CA GLY A 132 -1.37 -1.45 15.30
C GLY A 132 -0.01 -2.07 14.94
N THR A 133 0.45 -3.11 15.66
CA THR A 133 1.81 -3.68 15.45
C THR A 133 1.89 -5.21 15.34
N VAL A 134 2.99 -5.67 14.68
CA VAL A 134 3.59 -7.01 14.41
C VAL A 134 3.50 -7.53 12.98
N TYR A 135 4.69 -7.68 12.34
CA TYR A 135 4.95 -8.20 10.99
C TYR A 135 6.12 -9.18 10.97
N ILE A 136 6.10 -10.11 10.00
CA ILE A 136 7.28 -10.82 9.48
C ILE A 136 7.36 -10.45 7.99
N GLY A 137 8.49 -9.93 7.53
CA GLY A 137 8.75 -9.60 6.13
C GLY A 137 10.21 -9.85 5.78
N GLY A 138 10.43 -10.65 4.73
CA GLY A 138 11.73 -10.86 4.09
C GLY A 138 12.09 -9.74 3.11
N SER A 139 13.37 -9.66 2.74
CA SER A 139 14.02 -8.57 2.03
C SER A 139 13.83 -8.56 0.51
N GLU A 140 13.96 -7.37 -0.08
CA GLU A 140 13.63 -6.96 -1.46
C GLU A 140 14.82 -7.00 -2.47
N SER A 141 15.93 -7.68 -2.16
CA SER A 141 17.13 -7.58 -3.00
C SER A 141 17.19 -8.67 -4.08
N GLU A 142 16.48 -8.51 -5.21
CA GLU A 142 16.86 -9.11 -6.51
C GLU A 142 15.96 -8.60 -7.65
N GLY A 143 16.45 -7.57 -8.36
CA GLY A 143 15.80 -6.92 -9.49
C GLY A 143 15.75 -7.77 -10.76
N HIS A 144 14.98 -8.86 -10.76
CA HIS A 144 14.90 -9.81 -11.87
C HIS A 144 13.61 -9.77 -12.72
N PHE A 145 12.81 -8.70 -12.66
CA PHE A 145 11.48 -8.70 -13.31
C PHE A 145 11.26 -7.63 -14.39
N SER A 146 12.31 -7.05 -14.98
CA SER A 146 12.17 -5.91 -15.92
C SER A 146 11.90 -6.25 -17.39
N LEU A 147 11.44 -7.46 -17.74
CA LEU A 147 11.12 -7.79 -19.14
C LEU A 147 9.79 -8.56 -19.28
N ILE A 148 8.80 -7.85 -19.82
CA ILE A 148 7.55 -8.29 -20.51
C ILE A 148 6.30 -8.59 -19.64
N ASN A 149 5.34 -7.64 -19.64
CA ASN A 149 3.94 -7.72 -20.14
C ASN A 149 3.12 -6.48 -19.73
N GLU A 150 3.00 -5.46 -20.58
CA GLU A 150 2.11 -4.28 -20.38
C GLU A 150 0.61 -4.58 -20.69
N ALA A 151 0.20 -5.84 -20.63
CA ALA A 151 -1.14 -6.25 -21.08
C ALA A 151 -2.25 -5.86 -20.10
N CYS A 152 -1.92 -5.62 -18.83
CA CYS A 152 -2.89 -5.54 -17.74
C CYS A 152 -2.62 -4.33 -16.83
N SER A 153 -3.70 -3.71 -16.35
CA SER A 153 -3.66 -2.56 -15.47
C SER A 153 -4.68 -2.62 -14.34
N MET A 154 -4.27 -2.13 -13.18
CA MET A 154 -5.07 -2.02 -11.97
C MET A 154 -5.24 -0.55 -11.61
N ILE A 155 -6.44 -0.14 -11.21
CA ILE A 155 -6.73 1.23 -10.79
C ILE A 155 -7.05 1.24 -9.30
N ILE A 156 -6.31 2.06 -8.55
CA ILE A 156 -6.49 2.21 -7.10
C ILE A 156 -6.59 3.69 -6.72
N PRO A 157 -7.35 4.06 -5.67
CA PRO A 157 -7.28 5.37 -5.05
C PRO A 157 -5.91 5.64 -4.41
N GLU A 158 -5.55 6.90 -4.23
CA GLU A 158 -4.34 7.31 -3.51
C GLU A 158 -4.30 6.79 -2.06
N SER A 159 -5.47 6.61 -1.44
CA SER A 159 -5.65 6.08 -0.09
C SER A 159 -5.52 4.54 0.01
N ALA A 160 -5.51 3.83 -1.13
CA ALA A 160 -5.42 2.37 -1.15
C ALA A 160 -4.03 1.89 -0.68
N HIS A 161 -4.02 0.73 -0.04
CA HIS A 161 -2.85 0.17 0.64
C HIS A 161 -1.61 0.03 -0.27
N SER A 162 -0.40 0.16 0.27
CA SER A 162 0.84 -0.02 -0.50
C SER A 162 1.07 -1.44 -1.03
N ALA A 163 0.28 -2.39 -0.54
CA ALA A 163 0.31 -3.79 -1.00
C ALA A 163 -0.10 -3.92 -2.46
N TYR A 164 -0.89 -2.98 -2.98
CA TYR A 164 -1.24 -2.92 -4.39
C TYR A 164 -0.04 -2.49 -5.26
N ASP A 165 0.86 -1.62 -4.75
CA ASP A 165 2.13 -1.32 -5.43
C ASP A 165 3.04 -2.56 -5.46
N LYS A 166 3.11 -3.29 -4.34
CA LYS A 166 3.86 -4.55 -4.26
C LYS A 166 3.31 -5.60 -5.23
N ALA A 167 1.99 -5.74 -5.31
CA ALA A 167 1.33 -6.60 -6.29
C ALA A 167 1.67 -6.19 -7.74
N ALA A 168 1.60 -4.89 -8.03
CA ALA A 168 1.96 -4.37 -9.34
C ALA A 168 3.40 -4.71 -9.73
N GLN A 169 4.34 -4.64 -8.79
CA GLN A 169 5.74 -5.00 -9.02
C GLN A 169 5.93 -6.53 -9.18
N TYR A 170 5.34 -7.34 -8.30
CA TYR A 170 5.51 -8.80 -8.32
C TYR A 170 4.93 -9.45 -9.59
N PHE A 171 3.78 -8.96 -10.05
CA PHE A 171 3.04 -9.56 -11.17
C PHE A 171 3.11 -8.73 -12.45
N ASN A 172 3.96 -7.70 -12.45
CA ASN A 172 4.14 -6.81 -13.60
C ASN A 172 2.81 -6.21 -14.11
N ILE A 173 1.98 -5.70 -13.20
CA ILE A 173 0.69 -5.07 -13.52
C ILE A 173 0.89 -3.56 -13.55
N LYS A 174 0.43 -2.89 -14.62
CA LYS A 174 0.47 -1.43 -14.67
C LYS A 174 -0.47 -0.82 -13.62
N LEU A 175 0.07 -0.06 -12.68
CA LEU A 175 -0.71 0.58 -11.62
C LEU A 175 -1.09 2.02 -11.95
N TRP A 176 -2.38 2.32 -11.90
CA TRP A 176 -2.92 3.67 -11.92
C TRP A 176 -3.35 4.08 -10.50
N ARG A 177 -2.56 4.94 -9.86
CA ARG A 177 -2.95 5.57 -8.59
C ARG A 177 -3.70 6.87 -8.89
N VAL A 178 -4.97 6.93 -8.49
CA VAL A 178 -5.90 8.01 -8.81
C VAL A 178 -6.14 8.88 -7.57
N PRO A 179 -6.12 10.22 -7.69
CA PRO A 179 -6.41 11.10 -6.57
C PRO A 179 -7.75 10.80 -5.90
N VAL A 180 -7.79 11.00 -4.59
CA VAL A 180 -9.06 11.01 -3.83
C VAL A 180 -9.83 12.31 -4.08
N ASN A 181 -11.13 12.30 -3.80
CA ASN A 181 -11.97 13.49 -3.82
C ASN A 181 -11.69 14.40 -2.60
N LYS A 182 -12.43 15.49 -2.45
CA LYS A 182 -12.25 16.45 -1.34
C LYS A 182 -12.59 15.84 0.01
N GLU A 183 -13.41 14.79 0.01
CA GLU A 183 -13.83 14.00 1.15
C GLU A 183 -12.87 12.84 1.45
N PHE A 184 -11.73 12.77 0.74
CA PHE A 184 -10.70 11.72 0.86
C PHE A 184 -11.15 10.30 0.48
N GLN A 185 -12.25 10.19 -0.26
CA GLN A 185 -12.75 8.95 -0.85
C GLN A 185 -12.25 8.76 -2.29
N ALA A 186 -12.34 7.56 -2.82
CA ALA A 186 -12.10 7.27 -4.23
C ALA A 186 -12.90 8.20 -5.17
N ASP A 187 -12.21 8.95 -6.04
CA ASP A 187 -12.89 9.72 -7.10
C ASP A 187 -13.30 8.78 -8.25
N VAL A 188 -14.54 8.32 -8.20
CA VAL A 188 -15.15 7.43 -9.20
C VAL A 188 -15.09 8.02 -10.62
N LYS A 189 -15.22 9.34 -10.76
CA LYS A 189 -15.12 10.01 -12.07
C LYS A 189 -13.69 9.96 -12.59
N ALA A 190 -12.70 10.15 -11.73
CA ALA A 190 -11.30 10.03 -12.10
C ALA A 190 -10.89 8.60 -12.43
N ILE A 191 -11.39 7.61 -11.67
CA ILE A 191 -11.21 6.18 -11.96
C ILE A 191 -11.80 5.84 -13.33
N ARG A 192 -13.03 6.29 -13.62
CA ARG A 192 -13.68 6.08 -14.92
C ARG A 192 -12.84 6.58 -16.09
N ARG A 193 -12.17 7.74 -15.95
CA ARG A 193 -11.28 8.29 -17.00
C ARG A 193 -10.02 7.46 -17.25
N ARG A 194 -9.64 6.58 -16.32
CA ARG A 194 -8.44 5.73 -16.43
C ARG A 194 -8.74 4.33 -16.95
N ILE A 195 -10.00 3.91 -16.92
CA ILE A 195 -10.44 2.63 -17.48
C ILE A 195 -10.11 2.58 -18.97
N ASN A 196 -9.51 1.48 -19.38
CA ASN A 196 -9.22 1.15 -20.77
C ASN A 196 -9.30 -0.37 -20.96
N ARG A 197 -9.06 -0.84 -22.19
CA ARG A 197 -9.15 -2.27 -22.53
C ARG A 197 -8.19 -3.18 -21.75
N ASN A 198 -7.13 -2.64 -21.16
CA ASN A 198 -6.19 -3.38 -20.33
C ASN A 198 -6.58 -3.33 -18.84
N THR A 199 -7.67 -2.66 -18.46
CA THR A 199 -8.06 -2.54 -17.05
C THR A 199 -8.80 -3.79 -16.60
N ILE A 200 -8.26 -4.44 -15.57
CA ILE A 200 -8.75 -5.73 -15.08
C ILE A 200 -9.35 -5.65 -13.67
N LEU A 201 -8.95 -4.64 -12.91
CA LEU A 201 -9.22 -4.55 -11.48
C LEU A 201 -9.31 -3.09 -11.03
N ILE A 202 -10.39 -2.79 -10.33
CA ILE A 202 -10.57 -1.58 -9.52
C ILE A 202 -10.52 -2.01 -8.06
N VAL A 203 -9.93 -1.18 -7.20
CA VAL A 203 -9.88 -1.40 -5.76
C VAL A 203 -10.63 -0.27 -5.06
N GLY A 204 -11.46 -0.62 -4.08
CA GLY A 204 -12.00 0.32 -3.09
C GLY A 204 -11.70 -0.16 -1.68
N SER A 205 -11.46 0.75 -0.74
CA SER A 205 -11.15 0.43 0.66
C SER A 205 -12.31 0.73 1.59
N ALA A 206 -12.52 -0.15 2.58
CA ALA A 206 -13.57 -0.04 3.58
C ALA A 206 -13.02 -0.37 4.99
N PRO A 207 -12.41 0.60 5.70
CA PRO A 207 -11.96 1.90 5.20
C PRO A 207 -10.52 1.85 4.70
N GLY A 208 -10.07 2.92 4.04
CA GLY A 208 -8.66 3.15 3.73
C GLY A 208 -7.84 3.36 5.01
N PHE A 209 -6.66 2.76 5.08
CA PHE A 209 -5.75 2.88 6.23
C PHE A 209 -5.37 4.33 6.58
N PRO A 210 -5.03 5.23 5.63
CA PRO A 210 -4.53 6.55 5.99
C PRO A 210 -5.52 7.37 6.82
N HIS A 211 -6.78 7.46 6.39
CA HIS A 211 -7.74 8.42 6.96
C HIS A 211 -8.98 7.78 7.61
N GLY A 212 -9.13 6.45 7.57
CA GLY A 212 -10.27 5.78 8.20
C GLY A 212 -11.61 6.00 7.48
N ILE A 213 -11.56 6.24 6.16
CA ILE A 213 -12.71 6.60 5.34
C ILE A 213 -13.09 5.45 4.41
N ILE A 214 -14.39 5.18 4.28
CA ILE A 214 -14.96 4.19 3.37
C ILE A 214 -15.10 4.82 1.97
N ASP A 215 -14.52 4.16 0.97
CA ASP A 215 -14.73 4.53 -0.43
C ASP A 215 -16.19 4.25 -0.86
N PRO A 216 -16.72 4.94 -1.89
CA PRO A 216 -18.07 4.74 -2.41
C PRO A 216 -18.20 3.38 -3.13
N ILE A 217 -18.28 2.29 -2.37
CA ILE A 217 -18.25 0.91 -2.89
C ILE A 217 -19.42 0.64 -3.82
N GLU A 218 -20.61 1.21 -3.56
CA GLU A 218 -21.77 1.09 -4.45
C GLU A 218 -21.50 1.69 -5.84
N GLU A 219 -21.04 2.94 -5.90
CA GLU A 219 -20.72 3.61 -7.16
C GLU A 219 -19.56 2.94 -7.92
N LEU A 220 -18.53 2.48 -7.18
CA LEU A 220 -17.45 1.68 -7.75
C LEU A 220 -17.97 0.35 -8.29
N GLY A 221 -18.93 -0.26 -7.60
CA GLY A 221 -19.59 -1.51 -8.00
C GLY A 221 -20.36 -1.34 -9.30
N GLU A 222 -21.14 -0.27 -9.44
CA GLU A 222 -21.84 0.05 -10.68
C GLU A 222 -20.87 0.29 -11.84
N LEU A 223 -19.78 1.03 -11.60
CA LEU A 223 -18.74 1.29 -12.59
C LEU A 223 -18.06 0.00 -13.04
N ALA A 224 -17.64 -0.84 -12.10
CA ALA A 224 -16.97 -2.11 -12.37
C ALA A 224 -17.89 -3.07 -13.15
N PHE A 225 -19.15 -3.18 -12.69
CA PHE A 225 -20.15 -4.03 -13.33
C PHE A 225 -20.46 -3.59 -14.77
N SER A 226 -20.70 -2.31 -15.00
CA SER A 226 -20.98 -1.76 -16.34
C SER A 226 -19.79 -1.83 -17.29
N SER A 227 -18.57 -1.85 -16.75
CA SER A 227 -17.34 -1.93 -17.54
C SER A 227 -16.83 -3.37 -17.75
N GLY A 228 -17.46 -4.37 -17.12
CA GLY A 228 -16.98 -5.76 -17.18
C GLY A 228 -15.65 -5.98 -16.46
N ILE A 229 -15.35 -5.20 -15.42
CA ILE A 229 -14.07 -5.18 -14.69
C ILE A 229 -14.28 -5.74 -13.28
N CYS A 230 -13.27 -6.39 -12.71
CA CYS A 230 -13.34 -6.84 -11.33
C CYS A 230 -13.27 -5.65 -10.36
N LEU A 231 -14.08 -5.68 -9.31
CA LEU A 231 -13.94 -4.83 -8.14
C LEU A 231 -13.48 -5.66 -6.94
N HIS A 232 -12.35 -5.29 -6.35
CA HIS A 232 -11.92 -5.80 -5.06
C HIS A 232 -12.23 -4.77 -3.96
N VAL A 233 -12.88 -5.22 -2.89
CA VAL A 233 -13.10 -4.38 -1.71
C VAL A 233 -12.14 -4.80 -0.61
N ASP A 234 -11.24 -3.89 -0.25
CA ASP A 234 -10.32 -4.04 0.86
C ASP A 234 -11.04 -3.80 2.18
N LEU A 235 -11.53 -4.89 2.78
CA LEU A 235 -12.08 -4.94 4.13
C LEU A 235 -11.03 -5.46 5.12
N CYS A 236 -9.74 -5.44 4.78
CA CYS A 236 -8.75 -6.04 5.67
C CYS A 236 -8.74 -5.35 7.02
N LEU A 237 -8.95 -4.02 7.07
CA LEU A 237 -9.12 -3.32 8.32
C LEU A 237 -10.55 -3.41 8.84
N GLY A 238 -11.56 -3.17 8.00
CA GLY A 238 -12.95 -3.00 8.46
C GLY A 238 -13.79 -4.26 8.61
N GLY A 239 -13.36 -5.41 8.10
CA GLY A 239 -14.23 -6.58 7.95
C GLY A 239 -14.72 -7.21 9.26
N PHE A 240 -13.99 -7.04 10.37
CA PHE A 240 -14.43 -7.46 11.71
C PHE A 240 -14.99 -6.32 12.57
N VAL A 241 -15.32 -5.17 11.96
CA VAL A 241 -15.91 -4.01 12.66
C VAL A 241 -17.13 -3.48 11.92
N LEU A 242 -17.00 -3.14 10.65
CA LEU A 242 -18.06 -2.48 9.87
C LEU A 242 -19.39 -3.27 9.79
N PRO A 243 -19.40 -4.61 9.65
CA PRO A 243 -20.65 -5.36 9.69
C PRO A 243 -21.38 -5.26 11.05
N PHE A 244 -20.62 -5.30 12.15
CA PHE A 244 -21.14 -5.18 13.51
C PHE A 244 -21.55 -3.74 13.82
N ALA A 245 -20.80 -2.75 13.35
CA ALA A 245 -21.14 -1.34 13.46
C ALA A 245 -22.48 -1.05 12.74
N ARG A 246 -22.70 -1.63 11.55
CA ARG A 246 -24.00 -1.53 10.85
C ARG A 246 -25.13 -2.12 11.71
N LYS A 247 -24.94 -3.30 12.31
CA LYS A 247 -25.94 -3.93 13.20
C LYS A 247 -26.24 -3.08 14.45
N LEU A 248 -25.26 -2.35 14.96
CA LEU A 248 -25.40 -1.41 16.08
C LEU A 248 -26.03 -0.06 15.69
N GLY A 249 -26.39 0.14 14.41
CA GLY A 249 -27.05 1.36 13.93
C GLY A 249 -26.10 2.48 13.47
N PHE A 250 -24.79 2.23 13.36
CA PHE A 250 -23.89 3.18 12.73
C PHE A 250 -24.18 3.27 11.22
N PRO A 251 -24.03 4.45 10.59
CA PRO A 251 -24.38 4.66 9.19
C PRO A 251 -23.30 4.10 8.25
N ILE A 252 -23.25 2.78 8.12
CA ILE A 252 -22.28 2.08 7.27
C ILE A 252 -22.93 1.72 5.92
N PRO A 253 -22.48 2.29 4.79
CA PRO A 253 -23.02 1.98 3.46
C PRO A 253 -22.73 0.53 3.08
N PRO A 254 -23.41 -0.08 2.09
CA PRO A 254 -23.05 -1.38 1.52
C PRO A 254 -21.57 -1.44 1.09
N ILE A 255 -20.84 -2.46 1.56
CA ILE A 255 -19.38 -2.62 1.40
C ILE A 255 -18.98 -4.05 1.04
N ASP A 256 -19.95 -4.94 0.84
CA ASP A 256 -19.72 -6.38 0.71
C ASP A 256 -20.38 -6.92 -0.58
N PHE A 257 -20.55 -8.25 -0.67
CA PHE A 257 -21.13 -8.88 -1.86
C PHE A 257 -22.60 -8.50 -2.14
N SER A 258 -23.29 -7.80 -1.23
CA SER A 258 -24.57 -7.14 -1.50
C SER A 258 -24.48 -6.13 -2.65
N VAL A 259 -23.32 -5.51 -2.85
CA VAL A 259 -23.06 -4.65 -4.00
C VAL A 259 -22.72 -5.52 -5.20
N LYS A 260 -23.59 -5.55 -6.23
CA LYS A 260 -23.50 -6.46 -7.39
C LYS A 260 -22.13 -6.50 -8.06
N GLY A 261 -21.46 -5.36 -8.21
CA GLY A 261 -20.15 -5.26 -8.86
C GLY A 261 -18.97 -5.80 -8.07
N VAL A 262 -19.10 -6.01 -6.76
CA VAL A 262 -18.01 -6.49 -5.90
C VAL A 262 -17.67 -7.94 -6.26
N THR A 263 -16.46 -8.20 -6.74
CA THR A 263 -16.04 -9.55 -7.19
C THR A 263 -15.21 -10.30 -6.17
N SER A 264 -14.47 -9.58 -5.33
CA SER A 264 -13.67 -10.15 -4.26
C SER A 264 -13.55 -9.21 -3.06
N ILE A 265 -13.26 -9.77 -1.89
CA ILE A 265 -13.13 -9.06 -0.62
C ILE A 265 -11.93 -9.64 0.14
N SER A 266 -11.12 -8.80 0.76
CA SER A 266 -10.09 -9.23 1.73
C SER A 266 -10.49 -8.85 3.16
N VAL A 267 -10.22 -9.72 4.16
CA VAL A 267 -10.55 -9.47 5.57
C VAL A 267 -9.48 -10.04 6.49
N ASP A 268 -8.89 -9.23 7.37
CA ASP A 268 -7.87 -9.71 8.31
C ASP A 268 -8.50 -10.16 9.64
N VAL A 269 -8.44 -11.47 9.89
CA VAL A 269 -8.84 -12.05 11.18
C VAL A 269 -7.86 -11.65 12.28
N HIS A 270 -6.57 -11.48 11.97
CA HIS A 270 -5.54 -11.11 12.97
C HIS A 270 -5.57 -9.65 13.43
N LYS A 271 -6.52 -8.85 12.92
CA LYS A 271 -6.78 -7.48 13.36
C LYS A 271 -7.93 -7.48 14.37
N TYR A 272 -9.08 -6.95 13.99
CA TYR A 272 -10.27 -6.88 14.84
C TYR A 272 -10.97 -8.22 15.01
N GLY A 273 -10.59 -9.25 14.23
CA GLY A 273 -10.97 -10.64 14.53
C GLY A 273 -10.26 -11.22 15.75
N LEU A 274 -9.24 -10.55 16.28
CA LEU A 274 -8.44 -10.91 17.46
C LEU A 274 -7.71 -12.26 17.34
N ALA A 275 -7.51 -12.76 16.12
CA ALA A 275 -6.74 -13.96 15.86
C ALA A 275 -5.23 -13.74 15.99
N PRO A 276 -4.43 -14.81 16.16
CA PRO A 276 -2.98 -14.73 16.06
C PRO A 276 -2.50 -14.12 14.73
N LYS A 277 -1.41 -13.34 14.81
CA LYS A 277 -0.76 -12.75 13.63
C LYS A 277 -0.40 -13.82 12.60
N GLY A 278 -0.63 -13.49 11.32
CA GLY A 278 -0.38 -14.38 10.19
C GLY A 278 -1.64 -15.01 9.58
N THR A 279 -2.84 -14.56 9.95
CA THR A 279 -4.11 -15.07 9.41
C THR A 279 -4.99 -13.98 8.77
N SER A 280 -5.49 -14.25 7.57
CA SER A 280 -6.39 -13.38 6.80
C SER A 280 -7.24 -14.23 5.87
N VAL A 281 -8.26 -13.64 5.27
CA VAL A 281 -9.19 -14.30 4.35
C VAL A 281 -9.33 -13.47 3.08
N VAL A 282 -9.26 -14.13 1.92
CA VAL A 282 -9.76 -13.59 0.66
C VAL A 282 -11.02 -14.35 0.28
N LEU A 283 -12.07 -13.62 -0.07
CA LEU A 283 -13.34 -14.13 -0.53
C LEU A 283 -13.55 -13.73 -1.97
N TYR A 284 -14.22 -14.58 -2.73
CA TYR A 284 -14.60 -14.32 -4.11
C TYR A 284 -16.10 -14.53 -4.25
N ARG A 285 -16.72 -13.74 -5.13
CA ARG A 285 -18.17 -13.84 -5.40
C ARG A 285 -18.56 -15.25 -5.88
N ASN A 286 -17.70 -15.92 -6.65
CA ASN A 286 -17.97 -17.25 -7.16
C ASN A 286 -16.68 -18.06 -7.42
N HIS A 287 -16.89 -19.35 -7.72
CA HIS A 287 -15.81 -20.28 -8.04
C HIS A 287 -15.09 -19.93 -9.36
N ASP A 288 -15.79 -19.38 -10.34
CA ASP A 288 -15.20 -19.05 -11.64
C ASP A 288 -14.10 -18.00 -11.53
N ILE A 289 -14.21 -17.09 -10.58
CA ILE A 289 -13.14 -16.14 -10.27
C ILE A 289 -12.07 -16.82 -9.42
N ARG A 290 -12.48 -17.54 -8.37
CA ARG A 290 -11.56 -18.16 -7.40
C ARG A 290 -10.62 -19.20 -8.00
N LYS A 291 -11.05 -19.97 -9.00
CA LYS A 291 -10.25 -21.06 -9.61
C LYS A 291 -8.93 -20.55 -10.20
N HIS A 292 -8.90 -19.29 -10.65
CA HIS A 292 -7.69 -18.65 -11.17
C HIS A 292 -6.64 -18.39 -10.08
N GLN A 293 -6.98 -18.55 -8.80
CA GLN A 293 -6.02 -18.52 -7.69
C GLN A 293 -5.17 -19.75 -7.53
N PHE A 294 -5.62 -20.89 -8.03
CA PHE A 294 -4.92 -22.12 -7.76
C PHE A 294 -3.72 -22.25 -8.69
N VAL A 295 -2.61 -22.70 -8.13
CA VAL A 295 -1.48 -23.20 -8.92
C VAL A 295 -1.62 -24.71 -8.99
N ALA A 296 -1.78 -25.25 -10.19
CA ALA A 296 -1.79 -26.68 -10.45
C ALA A 296 -0.55 -27.06 -11.26
N VAL A 297 0.20 -28.06 -10.79
CA VAL A 297 1.39 -28.60 -11.45
C VAL A 297 1.16 -30.09 -11.69
N THR A 298 1.07 -30.48 -12.96
CA THR A 298 0.75 -31.86 -13.37
C THR A 298 1.99 -32.68 -13.71
N GLU A 299 3.06 -32.03 -14.17
CA GLU A 299 4.28 -32.70 -14.67
C GLU A 299 5.42 -32.79 -13.63
N TRP A 300 5.14 -32.52 -12.36
CA TRP A 300 6.16 -32.61 -11.32
C TRP A 300 6.43 -34.06 -10.94
N SER A 301 7.70 -34.46 -10.91
CA SER A 301 8.11 -35.84 -10.56
C SER A 301 7.71 -36.27 -9.13
N GLY A 302 7.41 -35.31 -8.25
CA GLY A 302 6.85 -35.55 -6.91
C GLY A 302 5.37 -35.90 -6.89
N GLY A 303 4.71 -35.98 -8.07
CA GLY A 303 3.30 -36.25 -8.24
C GLY A 303 2.48 -34.98 -8.50
N LEU A 304 1.17 -35.16 -8.65
CA LEU A 304 0.23 -34.05 -8.86
C LEU A 304 0.27 -33.08 -7.67
N TYR A 305 0.47 -31.80 -7.94
CA TYR A 305 0.55 -30.77 -6.91
C TYR A 305 -0.45 -29.65 -7.17
N VAL A 306 -1.20 -29.27 -6.14
CA VAL A 306 -2.11 -28.12 -6.18
C VAL A 306 -1.91 -27.28 -4.93
N SER A 307 -1.71 -25.97 -5.10
CA SER A 307 -1.73 -25.02 -4.00
C SER A 307 -2.82 -23.97 -4.19
N PRO A 308 -3.70 -23.76 -3.20
CA PRO A 308 -4.72 -22.73 -3.27
C PRO A 308 -4.20 -21.33 -2.94
N THR A 309 -2.94 -21.18 -2.50
CA THR A 309 -2.31 -19.91 -2.13
C THR A 309 -0.82 -19.91 -2.50
N MET A 310 -0.09 -18.83 -2.25
CA MET A 310 1.36 -18.79 -2.53
C MET A 310 2.19 -19.82 -1.76
N ALA A 311 1.79 -20.22 -0.54
CA ALA A 311 2.56 -21.14 0.27
C ALA A 311 2.17 -22.60 0.00
N GLY A 312 3.16 -23.51 0.01
CA GLY A 312 2.94 -24.94 0.15
C GLY A 312 2.64 -25.31 1.61
N SER A 313 3.70 -25.56 2.39
CA SER A 313 3.59 -25.79 3.84
C SER A 313 3.06 -24.55 4.58
N ARG A 314 2.15 -24.76 5.52
CA ARG A 314 1.44 -23.69 6.24
C ARG A 314 1.39 -23.96 7.75
N PRO A 315 1.51 -22.93 8.60
CA PRO A 315 1.39 -23.08 10.06
C PRO A 315 -0.07 -23.29 10.46
N GLY A 316 -0.51 -24.55 10.54
CA GLY A 316 -1.89 -24.90 10.88
C GLY A 316 -2.37 -24.38 12.25
N SER A 317 -1.44 -24.19 13.20
CA SER A 317 -1.74 -23.63 14.52
C SER A 317 -2.33 -22.23 14.47
N LEU A 318 -1.89 -21.39 13.52
CA LEU A 318 -2.44 -20.04 13.36
C LEU A 318 -3.89 -20.09 12.87
N ILE A 319 -4.20 -21.02 11.96
CA ILE A 319 -5.56 -21.24 11.46
C ILE A 319 -6.48 -21.71 12.60
N ALA A 320 -5.99 -22.65 13.42
CA ALA A 320 -6.72 -23.09 14.60
C ALA A 320 -6.96 -21.94 15.60
N GLY A 321 -5.96 -21.09 15.83
CA GLY A 321 -6.09 -19.91 16.68
C GLY A 321 -7.08 -18.87 16.14
N ALA A 322 -7.15 -18.70 14.82
CA ALA A 322 -8.16 -17.84 14.20
C ALA A 322 -9.57 -18.38 14.39
N TRP A 323 -9.76 -19.69 14.18
CA TRP A 323 -11.03 -20.35 14.45
C TRP A 323 -11.42 -20.22 15.93
N ALA A 324 -10.48 -20.46 16.85
CA ALA A 324 -10.72 -20.37 18.28
C ALA A 324 -11.16 -18.96 18.70
N ALA A 325 -10.49 -17.90 18.20
CA ALA A 325 -10.87 -16.51 18.47
C ALA A 325 -12.28 -16.20 17.97
N MET A 326 -12.62 -16.60 16.74
CA MET A 326 -13.95 -16.35 16.17
C MET A 326 -15.06 -17.04 16.94
N ILE A 327 -14.85 -18.30 17.33
CA ILE A 327 -15.85 -19.09 18.07
C ILE A 327 -15.98 -18.64 19.52
N SER A 328 -14.87 -18.23 20.17
CA SER A 328 -14.90 -17.79 21.57
C SER A 328 -15.57 -16.42 21.74
N LEU A 329 -15.43 -15.53 20.77
CA LEU A 329 -16.08 -14.21 20.78
C LEU A 329 -17.54 -14.30 20.36
N GLY A 330 -17.83 -15.06 19.30
CA GLY A 330 -19.15 -15.08 18.69
C GLY A 330 -19.60 -13.70 18.20
N GLU A 331 -20.85 -13.60 17.74
CA GLU A 331 -21.41 -12.34 17.26
C GLU A 331 -21.51 -11.29 18.38
N GLU A 332 -21.95 -11.69 19.58
CA GLU A 332 -22.14 -10.80 20.73
C GLU A 332 -20.82 -10.14 21.16
N GLY A 333 -19.73 -10.91 21.26
CA GLY A 333 -18.43 -10.36 21.62
C GLY A 333 -17.89 -9.39 20.56
N TYR A 334 -18.13 -9.64 19.27
CA TYR A 334 -17.75 -8.69 18.23
C TYR A 334 -18.63 -7.42 18.22
N LEU A 335 -19.92 -7.52 18.55
CA LEU A 335 -20.78 -6.35 18.75
C LEU A 335 -20.30 -5.51 19.93
N GLU A 336 -20.01 -6.11 21.08
CA GLU A 336 -19.50 -5.42 22.26
C GLU A 336 -18.17 -4.71 21.98
N ASN A 337 -17.21 -5.45 21.40
CA ASN A 337 -15.91 -4.90 21.04
C ASN A 337 -16.04 -3.76 20.04
N THR A 338 -16.90 -3.92 19.02
CA THR A 338 -17.15 -2.89 18.00
C THR A 338 -17.76 -1.65 18.61
N LYS A 339 -18.75 -1.79 19.50
CA LYS A 339 -19.35 -0.66 20.20
C LYS A 339 -18.29 0.15 20.96
N ALA A 340 -17.48 -0.52 21.76
CA ALA A 340 -16.44 0.13 22.57
C ALA A 340 -15.42 0.92 21.71
N ILE A 341 -14.89 0.30 20.65
CA ILE A 341 -13.90 0.97 19.79
C ILE A 341 -14.49 2.10 18.94
N MET A 342 -15.76 1.97 18.51
CA MET A 342 -16.45 3.01 17.74
C MET A 342 -16.78 4.23 18.62
N GLU A 343 -17.24 4.02 19.85
CA GLU A 343 -17.49 5.09 20.82
C GLU A 343 -16.20 5.85 21.16
N VAL A 344 -15.09 5.14 21.37
CA VAL A 344 -13.77 5.74 21.60
C VAL A 344 -13.30 6.51 20.37
N SER A 345 -13.49 5.97 19.16
CA SER A 345 -13.16 6.68 17.92
C SER A 345 -13.92 8.02 17.80
N LYS A 346 -15.23 8.03 18.12
CA LYS A 346 -16.03 9.26 18.14
C LYS A 346 -15.58 10.24 19.23
N LYS A 347 -15.14 9.75 20.37
CA LYS A 347 -14.57 10.58 21.43
C LYS A 347 -13.25 11.23 21.02
N ILE A 348 -12.37 10.49 20.33
CA ILE A 348 -11.14 11.04 19.74
C ILE A 348 -11.48 12.10 18.70
N GLU A 349 -12.40 11.80 17.77
CA GLU A 349 -12.84 12.72 16.73
C GLU A 349 -13.34 14.04 17.33
N LYS A 350 -14.13 13.97 18.40
CA LYS A 350 -14.61 15.14 19.14
C LYS A 350 -13.46 15.88 19.83
N GLY A 351 -12.63 15.17 20.61
CA GLY A 351 -11.53 15.80 21.35
C GLY A 351 -10.52 16.51 20.45
N ILE A 352 -10.27 15.99 19.24
CA ILE A 352 -9.44 16.67 18.24
C ILE A 352 -10.12 17.95 17.74
N LYS A 353 -11.44 17.93 17.49
CA LYS A 353 -12.19 19.11 17.06
C LYS A 353 -12.28 20.20 18.13
N ASP A 354 -12.19 19.82 19.40
CA ASP A 354 -12.20 20.74 20.53
C ASP A 354 -10.84 21.45 20.72
N ILE A 355 -9.76 20.99 20.06
CA ILE A 355 -8.43 21.63 20.07
C ILE A 355 -8.30 22.57 18.86
N PRO A 356 -8.24 23.91 19.04
CA PRO A 356 -8.31 24.89 17.95
C PRO A 356 -7.25 24.75 16.85
N GLU A 357 -6.06 24.26 17.19
CA GLU A 357 -4.95 24.12 16.25
C GLU A 357 -5.06 22.87 15.37
N LEU A 358 -5.94 21.92 15.72
CA LEU A 358 -6.06 20.64 15.03
C LEU A 358 -7.32 20.59 14.17
N HIS A 359 -7.28 19.74 13.15
CA HIS A 359 -8.45 19.37 12.37
C HIS A 359 -8.40 17.89 12.00
N VAL A 360 -9.58 17.26 11.96
CA VAL A 360 -9.72 15.89 11.45
C VAL A 360 -9.61 15.90 9.93
N ILE A 361 -8.91 14.91 9.36
CA ILE A 361 -8.80 14.71 7.92
C ILE A 361 -10.03 13.94 7.43
N GLY A 362 -10.84 14.59 6.58
CA GLY A 362 -12.07 14.02 6.05
C GLY A 362 -13.10 13.71 7.15
N LYS A 363 -13.83 12.60 6.99
CA LYS A 363 -14.85 12.13 7.94
C LYS A 363 -14.62 10.65 8.24
N PRO A 364 -13.91 10.29 9.33
CA PRO A 364 -13.63 8.90 9.63
C PRO A 364 -14.92 8.12 9.90
N ASP A 365 -15.09 7.02 9.17
CA ASP A 365 -16.26 6.14 9.22
C ASP A 365 -16.08 4.98 10.21
N MET A 366 -14.88 4.81 10.76
CA MET A 366 -14.52 3.68 11.62
C MET A 366 -13.56 4.08 12.76
N THR A 367 -12.61 3.22 13.10
CA THR A 367 -11.72 3.26 14.26
C THR A 367 -10.42 4.02 14.02
N ILE A 368 -10.17 4.46 12.79
CA ILE A 368 -9.00 5.30 12.48
C ILE A 368 -9.46 6.76 12.49
N VAL A 369 -8.75 7.60 13.25
CA VAL A 369 -8.93 9.05 13.23
C VAL A 369 -7.61 9.69 12.82
N ALA A 370 -7.58 10.23 11.60
CA ALA A 370 -6.46 11.02 11.10
C ALA A 370 -6.70 12.51 11.37
N PHE A 371 -5.65 13.22 11.76
CA PHE A 371 -5.72 14.64 12.07
C PHE A 371 -4.42 15.36 11.73
N GLY A 372 -4.57 16.63 11.35
CA GLY A 372 -3.48 17.52 10.96
C GLY A 372 -3.60 18.87 11.66
N SER A 373 -2.70 19.79 11.29
CA SER A 373 -2.76 21.18 11.70
C SER A 373 -2.36 22.10 10.54
N ASN A 374 -2.97 23.28 10.51
CA ASN A 374 -2.60 24.36 9.58
C ASN A 374 -1.74 25.44 10.25
N THR A 375 -1.60 25.40 11.58
CA THR A 375 -0.97 26.45 12.39
C THR A 375 0.32 25.99 13.06
N ILE A 376 0.48 24.69 13.29
CA ILE A 376 1.69 24.09 13.89
C ILE A 376 2.15 22.86 13.09
N ASP A 377 3.41 22.43 13.28
CA ASP A 377 3.92 21.21 12.65
C ASP A 377 3.38 19.97 13.37
N ILE A 378 2.50 19.23 12.70
CA ILE A 378 1.86 18.02 13.25
C ILE A 378 2.89 16.93 13.61
N PHE A 379 4.05 16.90 12.96
CA PHE A 379 5.07 15.91 13.27
C PHE A 379 5.85 16.26 14.54
N GLU A 380 5.98 17.54 14.90
CA GLU A 380 6.54 17.93 16.20
C GLU A 380 5.62 17.52 17.35
N VAL A 381 4.29 17.66 17.15
CA VAL A 381 3.29 17.13 18.09
C VAL A 381 3.48 15.62 18.26
N ASN A 382 3.71 14.89 17.15
CA ASN A 382 3.96 13.46 17.17
C ASN A 382 5.25 13.07 17.92
N ASP A 383 6.32 13.86 17.79
CA ASP A 383 7.57 13.61 18.53
C ASP A 383 7.38 13.82 20.04
N ILE A 384 6.60 14.82 20.47
CA ILE A 384 6.30 15.03 21.89
C ILE A 384 5.42 13.89 22.41
N LEU A 385 4.40 13.48 21.67
CA LEU A 385 3.59 12.30 21.99
C LEU A 385 4.46 11.03 22.10
N SER A 386 5.41 10.86 21.19
CA SER A 386 6.38 9.75 21.23
C SER A 386 7.25 9.79 22.48
N SER A 387 7.68 10.97 22.93
CA SER A 387 8.41 11.10 24.21
C SER A 387 7.59 10.73 25.44
N LYS A 388 6.25 10.80 25.33
CA LYS A 388 5.27 10.34 26.35
C LYS A 388 4.89 8.85 26.19
N GLY A 389 5.50 8.17 25.22
CA GLY A 389 5.33 6.75 24.93
C GLY A 389 4.20 6.43 23.94
N TRP A 390 3.61 7.43 23.28
CA TRP A 390 2.59 7.23 22.26
C TRP A 390 3.21 7.02 20.88
N HIS A 391 2.88 5.92 20.21
CA HIS A 391 3.36 5.63 18.87
C HIS A 391 2.23 5.69 17.86
N LEU A 392 2.03 6.89 17.29
CA LEU A 392 1.07 7.16 16.23
C LEU A 392 1.72 6.97 14.85
N ASN A 393 0.89 6.83 13.82
CA ASN A 393 1.40 6.73 12.46
C ASN A 393 1.48 8.11 11.81
N ALA A 394 2.67 8.48 11.37
CA ALA A 394 2.89 9.65 10.54
C ALA A 394 2.43 9.41 9.10
N LEU A 395 1.67 10.36 8.56
CA LEU A 395 1.07 10.33 7.24
C LEU A 395 1.58 11.50 6.40
N GLN A 396 1.38 11.40 5.09
CA GLN A 396 1.73 12.44 4.13
C GLN A 396 0.65 12.56 3.07
N ARG A 397 0.50 13.77 2.53
CA ARG A 397 -0.52 14.14 1.53
C ARG A 397 -1.97 13.96 2.03
N PRO A 398 -2.41 14.79 2.98
CA PRO A 398 -1.69 15.89 3.64
C PRO A 398 -0.76 15.42 4.76
N ASN A 399 0.08 16.32 5.27
CA ASN A 399 0.84 16.03 6.48
C ASN A 399 -0.15 15.88 7.63
N SER A 400 -0.19 14.71 8.23
CA SER A 400 -1.09 14.38 9.32
C SER A 400 -0.50 13.23 10.12
N ILE A 401 -1.12 12.93 11.26
CA ILE A 401 -0.91 11.70 11.99
C ILE A 401 -2.25 11.00 12.18
N HIS A 402 -2.25 9.70 12.43
CA HIS A 402 -3.46 9.02 12.87
C HIS A 402 -3.24 8.15 14.09
N ILE A 403 -4.36 7.83 14.72
CA ILE A 403 -4.49 6.77 15.70
C ILE A 403 -5.48 5.73 15.19
N CYS A 404 -5.08 4.46 15.21
CA CYS A 404 -5.93 3.32 14.91
C CYS A 404 -6.42 2.69 16.22
N VAL A 405 -7.67 2.98 16.58
CA VAL A 405 -8.28 2.56 17.85
C VAL A 405 -8.44 1.04 17.87
N THR A 406 -8.05 0.44 18.98
CA THR A 406 -8.20 -0.98 19.31
C THR A 406 -8.73 -1.07 20.74
N LEU A 407 -9.07 -2.28 21.20
CA LEU A 407 -9.54 -2.51 22.57
C LEU A 407 -8.54 -2.04 23.64
N GLN A 408 -7.24 -2.05 23.33
CA GLN A 408 -6.20 -1.58 24.24
C GLN A 408 -6.25 -0.06 24.49
N HIS A 409 -6.87 0.70 23.59
CA HIS A 409 -6.99 2.15 23.70
C HIS A 409 -8.20 2.58 24.54
N VAL A 410 -9.21 1.70 24.68
CA VAL A 410 -10.46 1.99 25.41
C VAL A 410 -10.20 2.53 26.83
N PRO A 411 -9.35 1.90 27.67
CA PRO A 411 -9.11 2.40 29.03
C PRO A 411 -8.20 3.63 29.11
N VAL A 412 -7.46 3.97 28.05
CA VAL A 412 -6.41 5.01 28.08
C VAL A 412 -6.76 6.28 27.31
N ILE A 413 -7.98 6.37 26.77
CA ILE A 413 -8.39 7.46 25.87
C ILE A 413 -8.31 8.86 26.52
N GLU A 414 -8.68 8.99 27.79
CA GLU A 414 -8.59 10.30 28.48
C GLU A 414 -7.15 10.75 28.66
N GLY A 415 -6.26 9.79 28.93
CA GLY A 415 -4.82 10.05 28.99
C GLY A 415 -4.28 10.52 27.65
N PHE A 416 -4.72 9.89 26.56
CA PHE A 416 -4.34 10.31 25.20
C PHE A 416 -4.77 11.74 24.89
N LEU A 417 -6.04 12.10 25.15
CA LEU A 417 -6.55 13.44 24.83
C LEU A 417 -5.85 14.53 25.63
N ARG A 418 -5.62 14.31 26.93
CA ARG A 418 -4.84 15.23 27.77
C ARG A 418 -3.39 15.35 27.26
N ASP A 419 -2.75 14.23 26.94
CA ASP A 419 -1.38 14.24 26.42
C ASP A 419 -1.27 14.93 25.07
N LEU A 420 -2.29 14.80 24.21
CA LEU A 420 -2.38 15.48 22.92
C LEU A 420 -2.50 17.00 23.09
N GLU A 421 -3.40 17.46 23.96
CA GLU A 421 -3.58 18.88 24.25
C GLU A 421 -2.30 19.52 24.82
N GLU A 422 -1.68 18.87 25.81
CA GLU A 422 -0.39 19.30 26.36
C GLU A 422 0.72 19.33 25.30
N SER A 423 0.73 18.36 24.36
CA SER A 423 1.71 18.30 23.29
C SER A 423 1.53 19.45 22.29
N VAL A 424 0.29 19.75 21.91
CA VAL A 424 -0.06 20.90 21.06
C VAL A 424 0.37 22.20 21.73
N GLN A 425 0.04 22.39 23.01
CA GLN A 425 0.42 23.59 23.75
C GLN A 425 1.95 23.77 23.80
N LYS A 426 2.68 22.68 24.02
CA LYS A 426 4.15 22.71 24.02
C LYS A 426 4.73 23.06 22.65
N VAL A 427 4.16 22.60 21.53
CA VAL A 427 4.61 23.03 20.18
C VAL A 427 4.32 24.51 19.96
N LYS A 428 3.19 25.04 20.43
CA LYS A 428 2.84 26.46 20.30
C LYS A 428 3.82 27.39 21.02
N GLU A 429 4.39 26.95 22.13
CA GLU A 429 5.45 27.68 22.85
C GLU A 429 6.78 27.75 22.05
N ASN A 430 6.82 27.09 20.88
CA ASN A 430 7.90 27.07 19.90
C ASN A 430 9.28 26.71 20.51
N PRO A 431 9.41 25.57 21.21
CA PRO A 431 10.68 25.11 21.79
C PRO A 431 11.70 24.69 20.71
N GLY A 432 11.30 24.67 19.44
CA GLY A 432 12.06 24.07 18.34
C GLY A 432 11.91 22.54 18.30
N PRO A 433 12.45 21.88 17.26
CA PRO A 433 12.33 20.44 17.08
C PRO A 433 13.07 19.69 18.19
N LEU A 434 12.47 18.59 18.67
CA LEU A 434 13.09 17.73 19.67
C LEU A 434 14.37 17.09 19.12
N ASN A 435 15.44 17.12 19.93
CA ASN A 435 16.69 16.43 19.60
C ASN A 435 16.44 14.92 19.49
N GLY A 436 16.65 14.36 18.30
CA GLY A 436 16.42 12.93 18.01
C GLY A 436 15.00 12.58 17.52
N GLY A 437 14.12 13.57 17.38
CA GLY A 437 12.78 13.39 16.81
C GLY A 437 12.76 13.07 15.31
N LEU A 438 11.66 12.49 14.84
CA LEU A 438 11.47 12.11 13.43
C LEU A 438 10.77 13.22 12.61
N ALA A 439 10.28 14.29 13.24
CA ALA A 439 9.60 15.39 12.56
C ALA A 439 10.41 15.98 11.38
N PRO A 440 11.73 16.23 11.50
CA PRO A 440 12.52 16.72 10.38
C PRO A 440 12.56 15.73 9.19
N ILE A 441 12.52 14.42 9.46
CA ILE A 441 12.56 13.38 8.43
C ILE A 441 11.22 13.32 7.69
N TYR A 442 10.11 13.26 8.41
CA TYR A 442 8.77 13.24 7.79
C TYR A 442 8.44 14.56 7.09
N GLY A 443 8.80 15.70 7.70
CA GLY A 443 8.66 17.02 7.10
C GLY A 443 9.48 17.18 5.81
N ALA A 444 10.72 16.69 5.78
CA ALA A 444 11.55 16.68 4.58
C ALA A 444 11.01 15.71 3.51
N ALA A 445 10.62 14.49 3.90
CA ALA A 445 10.09 13.48 2.99
C ALA A 445 8.79 13.91 2.30
N GLY A 446 7.92 14.65 3.01
CA GLY A 446 6.70 15.23 2.43
C GLY A 446 6.98 16.31 1.38
N ARG A 447 8.08 17.07 1.52
CA ARG A 447 8.46 18.19 0.64
C ARG A 447 9.37 17.78 -0.53
N MET A 448 10.01 16.61 -0.49
CA MET A 448 10.92 16.15 -1.53
C MET A 448 10.16 15.82 -2.85
N PRO A 449 10.45 16.55 -3.96
CA PRO A 449 9.81 16.32 -5.24
C PRO A 449 10.33 15.05 -5.94
N ASP A 450 11.59 14.65 -5.68
CA ASP A 450 12.15 13.42 -6.22
C ASP A 450 11.88 12.22 -5.30
N ARG A 451 11.04 11.30 -5.78
CA ARG A 451 10.69 10.08 -5.06
C ARG A 451 11.71 8.95 -5.21
N GLY A 452 12.59 8.98 -6.21
CA GLY A 452 13.66 8.00 -6.36
C GLY A 452 14.64 8.07 -5.19
N MET A 453 14.95 9.29 -4.73
CA MET A 453 15.78 9.51 -3.54
C MET A 453 15.16 8.98 -2.24
N VAL A 454 13.83 9.12 -2.08
CA VAL A 454 13.12 8.56 -0.92
C VAL A 454 13.16 7.03 -0.96
N SER A 455 13.02 6.43 -2.14
CA SER A 455 13.15 4.98 -2.32
C SER A 455 14.55 4.50 -1.91
N GLU A 456 15.60 5.18 -2.37
CA GLU A 456 16.99 4.82 -2.01
C GLU A 456 17.23 4.92 -0.50
N LEU A 457 16.69 5.98 0.15
CA LEU A 457 16.75 6.16 1.60
C LEU A 457 16.07 5.02 2.36
N LEU A 458 14.92 4.52 1.86
CA LEU A 458 14.20 3.40 2.46
C LEU A 458 14.91 2.06 2.22
N SER A 459 15.68 1.93 1.15
CA SER A 459 16.39 0.69 0.78
C SER A 459 17.84 0.60 1.31
N VAL A 460 18.30 1.56 2.13
CA VAL A 460 19.63 1.45 2.77
C VAL A 460 19.58 0.40 3.89
N ASP A 461 20.57 -0.49 3.90
CA ASP A 461 20.73 -1.58 4.87
C ASP A 461 20.31 -1.20 6.30
N GLY A 462 19.29 -1.87 6.80
CA GLY A 462 18.87 -1.82 8.20
C GLY A 462 17.59 -1.03 8.50
N ILE A 463 16.94 -0.39 7.52
CA ILE A 463 15.64 0.25 7.74
C ILE A 463 14.53 -0.79 7.59
N VAL A 464 14.17 -1.45 8.69
CA VAL A 464 12.85 -2.07 8.83
C VAL A 464 11.86 -0.93 9.00
N ALA A 465 11.08 -0.64 7.97
CA ALA A 465 10.16 0.49 7.94
C ALA A 465 9.23 0.54 9.18
N VAL A 466 9.31 1.63 9.95
CA VAL A 466 8.31 2.03 10.95
C VAL A 466 7.13 2.67 10.21
N SER A 467 6.32 1.81 9.57
CA SER A 467 5.03 2.20 8.99
C SER A 467 4.01 1.14 9.39
N GLY A 468 2.95 1.55 10.09
CA GLY A 468 1.93 0.67 10.68
C GLY A 468 1.03 0.01 9.64
N SER A 469 1.57 -0.89 8.83
CA SER A 469 0.82 -1.51 7.73
C SER A 469 0.73 -3.01 7.91
N CYS A 470 -0.50 -3.46 8.15
CA CYS A 470 -0.86 -4.84 8.45
C CYS A 470 -0.38 -5.87 7.43
N ALA A 471 -0.29 -7.14 7.81
CA ALA A 471 0.32 -8.17 6.99
C ALA A 471 -0.40 -8.34 5.64
N TRP A 472 0.30 -8.00 4.54
CA TRP A 472 -0.18 -8.23 3.18
C TRP A 472 0.80 -9.10 2.41
N GLY A 473 0.32 -10.30 2.11
CA GLY A 473 1.02 -11.27 1.29
C GLY A 473 0.41 -12.64 1.50
N LYS A 474 -0.83 -12.83 1.02
CA LYS A 474 -1.49 -14.11 0.65
C LYS A 474 -2.99 -13.88 0.50
N GLY A 475 -3.45 -13.56 -0.72
CA GLY A 475 -4.88 -13.56 -1.01
C GLY A 475 -5.28 -12.96 -2.35
N MET A 476 -4.64 -11.87 -2.78
CA MET A 476 -5.15 -11.06 -3.89
C MET A 476 -4.44 -11.29 -5.24
N LEU A 477 -3.51 -12.25 -5.30
CA LEU A 477 -2.37 -12.20 -6.23
C LEU A 477 -2.44 -13.22 -7.37
N SER A 478 -3.62 -13.45 -7.95
CA SER A 478 -3.75 -14.49 -8.98
C SER A 478 -4.84 -14.26 -10.02
N LEU A 479 -5.49 -13.10 -10.05
CA LEU A 479 -6.71 -12.95 -10.84
C LEU A 479 -6.50 -12.62 -12.33
N ILE A 480 -5.27 -12.50 -12.81
CA ILE A 480 -5.01 -11.82 -14.08
C ILE A 480 -4.04 -12.65 -14.93
N GLY A 481 -4.59 -13.61 -15.67
CA GLY A 481 -3.82 -14.41 -16.62
C GLY A 481 -4.64 -15.32 -17.53
N SER A 482 -5.95 -15.09 -17.70
CA SER A 482 -6.79 -15.96 -18.56
C SER A 482 -8.11 -15.29 -18.97
N MET A 483 -8.05 -14.16 -19.68
CA MET A 483 -9.22 -13.57 -20.37
C MET A 483 -9.00 -13.37 -21.87
N HIS A 484 -8.21 -14.26 -22.49
CA HIS A 484 -8.26 -14.48 -23.93
C HIS A 484 -8.21 -15.98 -24.22
N ASN A 485 -9.39 -16.59 -24.17
CA ASN A 485 -9.97 -17.41 -25.23
C ASN A 485 -11.49 -17.42 -25.07
#